data_AF-A0A0M3AWB7-F1
#
_entry.id   AF-A0A0M3AWB7-F1
#
_cell.length_a   1.000
_cell.length_b   1.000
_cell.length_c   1.000
_cell.angle_alpha   90.00
_cell.angle_beta   90.00
_cell.angle_gamma   90.00
#
_symmetry.space_group_name_H-M   'P 1'
#
loop_
_entity.id
_entity.type
_entity.pdbx_description
1 polymer ?
#
loop_
_entity_poly.entity_id
_entity_poly.type
_entity_poly.pdbx_seq_one_letter_code
_entity_poly.pdbx_strand_id
1 'polypeptide(L)'
;MNPARAEPDAVPAAIGGMVGESGYDLPPMGHIAVYRPAGLPTGVVLALSDSRGWDRGSGDFARRLAARGAMVAGISTPIFLRALQASRRCVNPNYGIIDLARDLQHRWKLPMYSKPVLIGRGEGAALAYAALATGPNGAYKAVLSQGFAPVLNGARPWCKSGSLKLTGYGRPYRGFAFAPSRQLPSPWIVLTDSGRHPMRPAALRRFVGRTGSGRLVTAAAGQRDAALLGQIQPFLAPPPVSADAALPVGLPVTVVTDPAAPHSDMMAVIYSGDGGWVGLDKDVAGQLAHAGIPVVGMDSLSYFWSRRTPQGAAVDLSAIIRGYSQHWRRPRVLLIGYSFGADVLPYIVGSLPPPLRAKVERLSLLGLSSSADFQFHLSSWFNMDGSPQYPTVPAIARLRGVPILCVRGTLENDSACPSIPQGLAETVVVPGGHHFDRNAPLLVNHMLKGLRI
;
A
#
# COMPACT_ATOMS: atom_id res chain seq x y z
N MET A 1 -28.22 25.57 -31.63
CA MET A 1 -28.06 26.59 -30.57
C MET A 1 -27.67 25.86 -29.30
N ASN A 2 -26.45 26.09 -28.83
CA ASN A 2 -25.78 25.33 -27.79
C ASN A 2 -25.39 26.31 -26.68
N PRO A 3 -25.87 26.16 -25.44
CA PRO A 3 -25.34 26.91 -24.31
C PRO A 3 -24.54 26.01 -23.35
N ALA A 4 -23.29 26.41 -23.16
CA ALA A 4 -22.46 26.26 -21.97
C ALA A 4 -21.94 24.87 -21.58
N ARG A 5 -21.00 24.34 -22.37
CA ARG A 5 -19.84 23.64 -21.79
C ARG A 5 -18.85 24.72 -21.34
N ALA A 6 -18.62 24.80 -20.02
CA ALA A 6 -17.49 25.56 -19.49
C ALA A 6 -16.19 24.99 -20.08
N GLU A 7 -15.36 25.86 -20.63
CA GLU A 7 -14.00 25.51 -21.06
C GLU A 7 -13.21 24.97 -19.86
N PRO A 8 -12.33 23.98 -20.06
CA PRO A 8 -11.40 23.58 -19.01
C PRO A 8 -10.44 24.74 -18.74
N ASP A 9 -10.55 25.33 -17.55
CA ASP A 9 -9.58 26.28 -17.05
C ASP A 9 -8.17 25.73 -17.23
N ALA A 10 -7.31 26.52 -17.86
CA ALA A 10 -5.90 26.24 -17.99
C ALA A 10 -5.32 25.90 -16.61
N VAL A 11 -4.68 24.73 -16.48
CA VAL A 11 -3.96 24.33 -15.27
C VAL A 11 -2.97 25.45 -14.93
N PRO A 12 -3.10 26.15 -13.80
CA PRO A 12 -2.15 27.19 -13.45
C PRO A 12 -0.80 26.51 -13.20
N ALA A 13 0.25 27.02 -13.84
CA ALA A 13 1.61 26.78 -13.39
C ALA A 13 1.67 27.06 -11.87
N ALA A 14 2.31 26.17 -11.12
CA ALA A 14 2.38 26.21 -9.66
C ALA A 14 2.68 27.62 -9.14
N ILE A 15 1.63 28.30 -8.69
CA ILE A 15 1.74 29.55 -7.96
C ILE A 15 2.24 29.15 -6.57
N GLY A 16 3.37 29.72 -6.14
CA GLY A 16 4.02 29.44 -4.86
C GLY A 16 3.10 29.71 -3.67
N GLY A 17 2.26 28.74 -3.31
CA GLY A 17 1.52 28.75 -2.05
C GLY A 17 2.49 28.56 -0.88
N MET A 18 2.26 29.29 0.21
CA MET A 18 3.04 29.14 1.43
C MET A 18 2.94 27.69 1.96
N VAL A 19 4.08 27.06 2.20
CA VAL A 19 4.15 25.75 2.87
C VAL A 19 3.63 25.91 4.29
N GLY A 20 2.62 25.11 4.65
CA GLY A 20 2.09 25.09 6.00
C GLY A 20 3.01 24.27 6.90
N GLU A 21 3.61 24.91 7.90
CA GLU A 21 4.45 24.25 8.91
C GLU A 21 3.70 24.09 10.22
N SER A 22 3.85 22.94 10.85
CA SER A 22 3.24 22.60 12.14
C SER A 22 4.04 21.47 12.77
N GLY A 23 3.68 21.06 13.98
CA GLY A 23 4.24 19.85 14.57
C GLY A 23 3.38 19.35 15.72
N TYR A 24 3.56 18.09 16.07
CA TYR A 24 2.88 17.47 17.20
C TYR A 24 3.74 16.35 17.78
N ASP A 25 3.53 16.07 19.07
CA ASP A 25 4.23 14.97 19.71
C ASP A 25 3.49 13.66 19.48
N LEU A 26 4.22 12.64 19.05
CA LEU A 26 3.72 11.28 18.87
C LEU A 26 4.63 10.31 19.62
N PRO A 27 4.24 9.86 20.83
CA PRO A 27 4.98 8.83 21.53
C PRO A 27 4.98 7.50 20.73
N PRO A 28 6.12 6.79 20.63
CA PRO A 28 7.40 7.10 21.27
C PRO A 28 8.39 7.84 20.33
N MET A 29 7.95 8.29 19.16
CA MET A 29 8.79 9.01 18.17
C MET A 29 9.16 10.44 18.59
N GLY A 30 8.45 11.01 19.57
CA GLY A 30 8.65 12.38 20.04
C GLY A 30 8.03 13.38 19.08
N HIS A 31 8.65 14.56 18.95
CA HIS A 31 8.14 15.63 18.11
C HIS A 31 8.21 15.28 16.62
N ILE A 32 7.07 15.34 15.94
CA ILE A 32 6.92 15.18 14.50
C ILE A 32 6.78 16.55 13.87
N ALA A 33 7.75 16.95 13.04
CA ALA A 33 7.67 18.19 12.27
C ALA A 33 6.86 17.95 11.00
N VAL A 34 5.84 18.75 10.72
CA VAL A 34 4.91 18.53 9.60
C VAL A 34 4.96 19.71 8.64
N TYR A 35 5.20 19.42 7.35
CA TYR A 35 5.25 20.37 6.25
C TYR A 35 4.19 19.99 5.23
N ARG A 36 3.33 20.95 4.86
CA ARG A 36 2.16 20.71 4.03
C ARG A 36 2.20 21.55 2.76
N PRO A 37 1.84 20.97 1.60
CA PRO A 37 1.67 21.74 0.39
C PRO A 37 0.45 22.66 0.52
N ALA A 38 0.35 23.64 -0.35
CA ALA A 38 -0.93 24.30 -0.59
C ALA A 38 -1.89 23.32 -1.26
N GLY A 39 -3.08 23.13 -0.69
CA GLY A 39 -4.09 22.20 -1.22
C GLY A 39 -3.90 20.73 -0.82
N LEU A 40 -4.52 19.83 -1.57
CA LEU A 40 -4.46 18.39 -1.32
C LEU A 40 -3.06 17.84 -1.65
N PRO A 41 -2.44 17.05 -0.76
CA PRO A 41 -1.16 16.43 -1.05
C PRO A 41 -1.24 15.43 -2.20
N THR A 42 -0.27 15.47 -3.12
CA THR A 42 -0.12 14.49 -4.20
C THR A 42 0.59 13.22 -3.71
N GLY A 43 1.27 13.29 -2.56
CA GLY A 43 1.88 12.16 -1.89
C GLY A 43 2.27 12.45 -0.44
N VAL A 44 2.62 11.39 0.28
CA VAL A 44 3.04 11.46 1.68
C VAL A 44 4.50 11.01 1.78
N VAL A 45 5.31 11.77 2.50
CA VAL A 45 6.73 11.49 2.74
C VAL A 45 6.98 11.43 4.24
N LEU A 46 7.60 10.35 4.69
CA LEU A 46 8.14 10.23 6.04
C LEU A 46 9.66 10.37 5.95
N ALA A 47 10.23 11.33 6.66
CA ALA A 47 11.64 11.68 6.56
C ALA A 47 12.36 11.42 7.90
N LEU A 48 13.31 10.50 7.89
CA LEU A 48 14.19 10.15 9.00
C LEU A 48 15.47 10.99 8.92
N SER A 49 15.75 11.76 9.97
CA SER A 49 16.93 12.62 10.07
C SER A 49 18.26 11.84 10.12
N ASP A 50 19.38 12.57 10.16
CA ASP A 50 20.66 11.97 10.55
C ASP A 50 20.75 11.78 12.08
N SER A 51 21.93 11.35 12.56
CA SER A 51 22.20 11.10 13.98
C SER A 51 22.18 12.36 14.87
N ARG A 52 22.21 13.56 14.28
CA ARG A 52 22.11 14.84 15.01
C ARG A 52 20.65 15.25 15.25
N GLY A 53 19.69 14.50 14.71
CA GLY A 53 18.26 14.78 14.87
C GLY A 53 17.71 15.70 13.78
N TRP A 54 16.44 16.11 13.94
CA TRP A 54 15.77 16.96 12.98
C TRP A 54 16.28 18.42 13.07
N ASP A 55 17.16 18.80 12.13
CA ASP A 55 17.81 20.11 12.07
C ASP A 55 17.21 21.04 11.00
N ARG A 56 17.72 22.28 10.92
CA ARG A 56 17.28 23.28 9.92
C ARG A 56 17.40 22.76 8.49
N GLY A 57 18.49 22.05 8.17
CA GLY A 57 18.72 21.51 6.83
C GLY A 57 17.75 20.40 6.46
N SER A 58 17.29 19.61 7.43
CA SER A 58 16.20 18.63 7.26
C SER A 58 14.86 19.34 7.01
N GLY A 59 14.58 20.41 7.74
CA GLY A 59 13.41 21.26 7.53
C GLY A 59 13.40 21.96 6.15
N ASP A 60 14.52 22.51 5.71
CA ASP A 60 14.64 23.13 4.38
C ASP A 60 14.37 22.14 3.24
N PHE A 61 14.83 20.89 3.41
CA PHE A 61 14.55 19.83 2.45
C PHE A 61 13.06 19.43 2.46
N ALA A 62 12.45 19.32 3.65
CA ALA A 62 11.02 19.05 3.77
C ALA A 62 10.15 20.16 3.15
N ARG A 63 10.51 21.44 3.33
CA ARG A 63 9.88 22.57 2.63
C ARG A 63 9.93 22.42 1.11
N ARG A 64 11.08 22.01 0.54
CA ARG A 64 11.23 21.81 -0.92
C ARG A 64 10.36 20.67 -1.47
N LEU A 65 10.13 19.63 -0.67
CA LEU A 65 9.20 18.55 -0.99
C LEU A 65 7.75 19.03 -0.90
N ALA A 66 7.41 19.77 0.16
CA ALA A 66 6.08 20.34 0.33
C ALA A 66 5.70 21.33 -0.76
N ALA A 67 6.65 22.16 -1.21
CA ALA A 67 6.46 23.03 -2.36
C ALA A 67 6.17 22.27 -3.68
N ARG A 68 6.43 20.96 -3.74
CA ARG A 68 6.12 20.09 -4.89
C ARG A 68 4.87 19.22 -4.68
N GLY A 69 4.04 19.54 -3.69
CA GLY A 69 2.78 18.82 -3.44
C GLY A 69 2.87 17.69 -2.42
N ALA A 70 4.03 17.42 -1.81
CA ALA A 70 4.15 16.36 -0.81
C ALA A 70 3.76 16.82 0.59
N MET A 71 2.99 16.02 1.33
CA MET A 71 2.89 16.16 2.78
C MET A 71 4.08 15.45 3.43
N VAL A 72 4.88 16.16 4.23
CA VAL A 72 6.12 15.62 4.82
C VAL A 72 6.00 15.58 6.34
N ALA A 73 6.23 14.42 6.94
CA ALA A 73 6.49 14.30 8.37
C ALA A 73 7.98 14.02 8.62
N GLY A 74 8.62 14.92 9.35
CA GLY A 74 9.99 14.85 9.80
C GLY A 74 10.12 14.17 11.16
N ILE A 75 11.02 13.21 11.23
CA ILE A 75 11.19 12.30 12.36
C ILE A 75 12.65 12.37 12.80
N SER A 76 12.87 12.67 14.09
CA SER A 76 14.20 12.61 14.69
C SER A 76 14.65 11.16 14.87
N THR A 77 15.55 10.69 14.00
CA THR A 77 16.11 9.33 14.08
C THR A 77 16.71 8.97 15.44
N PRO A 78 17.53 9.81 16.11
CA PRO A 78 18.06 9.46 17.43
C PRO A 78 16.97 9.29 18.49
N ILE A 79 15.87 10.07 18.45
CA ILE A 79 14.74 9.90 19.38
C ILE A 79 14.04 8.57 19.11
N PHE A 80 13.72 8.30 17.84
CA PHE A 80 13.00 7.09 17.47
C PHE A 80 13.82 5.82 17.73
N LEU A 81 15.13 5.83 17.44
CA LEU A 81 16.01 4.72 17.77
C LEU A 81 16.08 4.49 19.28
N ARG A 82 16.19 5.53 20.12
CA ARG A 82 16.16 5.36 21.58
C ARG A 82 14.86 4.69 22.04
N ALA A 83 13.73 5.10 21.51
CA ALA A 83 12.44 4.46 21.80
C ALA A 83 12.40 2.98 21.42
N LEU A 84 12.86 2.63 20.21
CA LEU A 84 12.94 1.24 19.76
C LEU A 84 13.87 0.41 20.64
N GLN A 85 14.97 0.99 21.12
CA GLN A 85 15.93 0.32 22.00
C GLN A 85 15.43 0.20 23.46
N ALA A 86 14.57 1.11 23.91
CA ALA A 86 13.99 1.04 25.24
C ALA A 86 12.93 -0.08 25.38
N SER A 87 12.27 -0.44 24.27
CA SER A 87 11.27 -1.51 24.24
C SER A 87 11.82 -2.86 24.74
N ARG A 88 10.95 -3.65 25.39
CA ARG A 88 11.23 -5.05 25.74
C ARG A 88 11.06 -5.99 24.56
N ARG A 89 10.36 -5.56 23.50
CA ARG A 89 10.18 -6.32 22.27
C ARG A 89 11.43 -6.18 21.39
N CYS A 90 11.60 -7.10 20.44
CA CYS A 90 12.61 -6.96 19.40
C CYS A 90 12.37 -5.69 18.57
N VAL A 91 13.42 -5.15 17.95
CA VAL A 91 13.36 -3.95 17.12
C VAL A 91 12.62 -4.25 15.83
N ASN A 92 11.51 -3.56 15.62
CA ASN A 92 10.83 -3.44 14.33
C ASN A 92 10.31 -2.00 14.19
N PRO A 93 10.91 -1.16 13.33
CA PRO A 93 10.50 0.23 13.17
C PRO A 93 9.17 0.38 12.40
N ASN A 94 8.71 -0.66 11.70
CA ASN A 94 7.55 -0.54 10.81
C ASN A 94 6.26 -0.26 11.55
N TYR A 95 6.07 -0.80 12.77
CA TYR A 95 4.86 -0.51 13.56
C TYR A 95 4.69 1.00 13.76
N GLY A 96 5.69 1.65 14.36
CA GLY A 96 5.63 3.10 14.57
C GLY A 96 5.59 3.92 13.28
N ILE A 97 6.31 3.52 12.23
CA ILE A 97 6.33 4.27 10.96
C ILE A 97 4.97 4.18 10.24
N ILE A 98 4.34 3.01 10.22
CA ILE A 98 3.01 2.81 9.63
C ILE A 98 1.95 3.54 10.45
N ASP A 99 2.04 3.47 11.79
CA ASP A 99 1.12 4.18 12.67
C ASP A 99 1.23 5.69 12.48
N LEU A 100 2.45 6.23 12.38
CA LEU A 100 2.66 7.64 12.04
C LEU A 100 2.08 7.98 10.67
N ALA A 101 2.31 7.14 9.64
CA ALA A 101 1.78 7.39 8.30
C ALA A 101 0.25 7.51 8.31
N ARG A 102 -0.41 6.68 9.10
CA ARG A 102 -1.86 6.63 9.22
C ARG A 102 -2.39 7.78 10.07
N ASP A 103 -1.81 8.00 11.25
CA ASP A 103 -2.14 9.10 12.16
C ASP A 103 -2.01 10.46 11.46
N LEU A 104 -0.91 10.69 10.75
CA LEU A 104 -0.69 11.89 9.93
C LEU A 104 -1.82 12.08 8.91
N GLN A 105 -2.20 11.04 8.17
CA GLN A 105 -3.21 11.19 7.11
C GLN A 105 -4.63 11.36 7.67
N HIS A 106 -4.94 10.77 8.83
CA HIS A 106 -6.22 10.98 9.51
C HIS A 106 -6.34 12.37 10.12
N ARG A 107 -5.30 12.86 10.81
CA ARG A 107 -5.29 14.20 11.42
C ARG A 107 -5.60 15.30 10.40
N TRP A 108 -5.10 15.13 9.18
CA TRP A 108 -5.35 16.06 8.08
C TRP A 108 -6.47 15.63 7.12
N LYS A 109 -7.25 14.61 7.51
CA LYS A 109 -8.46 14.17 6.80
C LYS A 109 -8.24 13.97 5.30
N LEU A 110 -7.12 13.35 4.93
CA LEU A 110 -6.88 13.05 3.52
C LEU A 110 -8.00 12.13 3.01
N PRO A 111 -8.51 12.36 1.79
CA PRO A 111 -9.69 11.63 1.30
C PRO A 111 -9.41 10.14 1.04
N MET A 112 -8.16 9.80 0.76
CA MET A 112 -7.69 8.44 0.49
C MET A 112 -6.34 8.21 1.19
N TYR A 113 -6.08 6.96 1.60
CA TYR A 113 -4.77 6.59 2.11
C TYR A 113 -3.74 6.58 0.97
N SER A 114 -2.66 7.32 1.15
CA SER A 114 -1.48 7.30 0.29
C SER A 114 -0.36 6.59 1.02
N LYS A 115 0.07 5.42 0.50
CA LYS A 115 1.26 4.73 1.00
C LYS A 115 2.45 5.71 0.98
N PRO A 116 3.20 5.86 2.08
CA PRO A 116 4.24 6.86 2.15
C PRO A 116 5.48 6.48 1.34
N VAL A 117 6.24 7.48 0.92
CA VAL A 117 7.65 7.34 0.59
C VAL A 117 8.47 7.54 1.86
N LEU A 118 9.36 6.61 2.19
CA LEU A 118 10.26 6.74 3.33
C LEU A 118 11.63 7.27 2.85
N ILE A 119 12.09 8.38 3.41
CA ILE A 119 13.42 8.93 3.13
C ILE A 119 14.24 8.85 4.42
N GLY A 120 15.51 8.46 4.30
CA GLY A 120 16.44 8.53 5.41
C GLY A 120 17.75 9.20 5.03
N ARG A 121 18.33 9.96 5.96
CA ARG A 121 19.67 10.57 5.83
C ARG A 121 20.63 9.98 6.86
N GLY A 122 21.85 9.63 6.46
CA GLY A 122 22.89 9.11 7.36
C GLY A 122 22.40 7.90 8.17
N GLU A 123 22.35 8.04 9.50
CA GLU A 123 21.79 7.00 10.39
C GLU A 123 20.31 6.68 10.06
N GLY A 124 19.50 7.69 9.74
CA GLY A 124 18.13 7.49 9.27
C GLY A 124 18.05 6.74 7.94
N ALA A 125 19.08 6.83 7.09
CA ALA A 125 19.16 6.08 5.84
C ALA A 125 19.34 4.57 6.09
N ALA A 126 20.14 4.23 7.11
CA ALA A 126 20.31 2.85 7.56
C ALA A 126 19.02 2.29 8.17
N LEU A 127 18.33 3.09 8.99
CA LEU A 127 17.03 2.73 9.56
C LEU A 127 15.95 2.57 8.48
N ALA A 128 15.91 3.44 7.48
CA ALA A 128 14.98 3.34 6.36
C ALA A 128 15.17 2.05 5.55
N TYR A 129 16.43 1.68 5.27
CA TYR A 129 16.74 0.40 4.63
C TYR A 129 16.32 -0.79 5.49
N ALA A 130 16.63 -0.77 6.78
CA ALA A 130 16.26 -1.85 7.70
C ALA A 130 14.75 -1.98 7.84
N ALA A 131 14.01 -0.85 7.89
CA ALA A 131 12.56 -0.82 7.86
C ALA A 131 12.01 -1.46 6.57
N LEU A 132 12.56 -1.09 5.41
CA LEU A 132 12.17 -1.69 4.13
C LEU A 132 12.40 -3.21 4.10
N ALA A 133 13.58 -3.66 4.52
CA ALA A 133 13.95 -5.08 4.46
C ALA A 133 13.20 -5.92 5.50
N THR A 134 12.73 -5.33 6.60
CA THR A 134 11.92 -6.03 7.63
C THR A 134 10.41 -5.87 7.44
N GLY A 135 10.00 -4.89 6.63
CA GLY A 135 8.62 -4.45 6.53
C GLY A 135 7.72 -5.43 5.78
N PRO A 136 6.41 -5.42 6.07
CA PRO A 136 5.45 -6.16 5.27
C PRO A 136 5.44 -5.64 3.83
N ASN A 137 5.08 -6.52 2.89
CA ASN A 137 4.96 -6.15 1.49
C ASN A 137 4.02 -4.94 1.34
N GLY A 138 4.51 -3.86 0.70
CA GLY A 138 3.70 -2.70 0.33
C GLY A 138 3.44 -1.66 1.42
N ALA A 139 4.19 -1.64 2.53
CA ALA A 139 4.14 -0.53 3.50
C ALA A 139 4.59 0.83 2.91
N TYR A 140 5.44 0.81 1.87
CA TYR A 140 6.05 1.99 1.27
C TYR A 140 5.85 2.00 -0.24
N LYS A 141 5.66 3.18 -0.85
CA LYS A 141 5.75 3.33 -2.31
C LYS A 141 7.19 3.15 -2.81
N ALA A 142 8.12 3.73 -2.07
CA ALA A 142 9.56 3.63 -2.29
C ALA A 142 10.30 4.01 -1.01
N VAL A 143 11.57 3.63 -0.94
CA VAL A 143 12.49 4.07 0.11
C VAL A 143 13.72 4.71 -0.50
N LEU A 144 14.08 5.90 -0.03
CA LEU A 144 15.24 6.64 -0.49
C LEU A 144 16.24 6.85 0.64
N SER A 145 17.52 6.59 0.36
CA SER A 145 18.58 6.62 1.36
C SER A 145 19.71 7.53 0.91
N GLN A 146 19.98 8.60 1.65
CA GLN A 146 21.10 9.52 1.41
C GLN A 146 22.20 9.30 2.44
N GLY A 147 23.45 9.12 2.00
CA GLY A 147 24.58 8.89 2.91
C GLY A 147 24.48 7.54 3.63
N PHE A 148 24.00 6.52 2.91
CA PHE A 148 23.72 5.19 3.46
C PHE A 148 25.00 4.47 3.92
N ALA A 149 24.94 3.93 5.13
CA ALA A 149 25.83 2.87 5.57
C ALA A 149 24.98 1.76 6.21
N PRO A 150 25.26 0.47 5.99
CA PRO A 150 24.45 -0.64 6.50
C PRO A 150 24.76 -0.93 7.97
N VAL A 151 24.85 0.10 8.80
CA VAL A 151 25.18 0.00 10.22
C VAL A 151 24.26 0.88 11.06
N LEU A 152 23.83 0.36 12.21
CA LEU A 152 23.06 1.10 13.21
C LEU A 152 23.55 0.77 14.61
N ASN A 153 23.68 1.77 15.47
CA ASN A 153 23.98 1.52 16.88
C ASN A 153 22.75 0.98 17.62
N GLY A 154 22.97 0.15 18.64
CA GLY A 154 21.92 -0.46 19.45
C GLY A 154 22.33 -1.78 20.07
N ALA A 155 21.57 -2.22 21.07
CA ALA A 155 21.77 -3.48 21.78
C ALA A 155 20.55 -4.42 21.70
N ARG A 156 19.35 -3.90 21.41
CA ARG A 156 18.13 -4.70 21.30
C ARG A 156 18.12 -5.54 20.03
N PRO A 157 17.88 -6.86 20.11
CA PRO A 157 17.77 -7.72 18.94
C PRO A 157 16.68 -7.23 17.98
N TRP A 158 16.93 -7.36 16.68
CA TRP A 158 15.92 -7.10 15.66
C TRP A 158 14.95 -8.26 15.53
N CYS A 159 13.69 -7.96 15.20
CA CYS A 159 12.71 -8.98 14.94
C CYS A 159 13.11 -9.80 13.71
N LYS A 160 12.90 -11.12 13.77
CA LYS A 160 13.03 -12.00 12.61
C LYS A 160 11.82 -11.79 11.70
N SER A 161 11.93 -10.87 10.76
CA SER A 161 10.86 -10.54 9.82
C SER A 161 11.41 -10.08 8.48
N GLY A 162 10.64 -10.34 7.42
CA GLY A 162 11.01 -9.98 6.05
C GLY A 162 12.31 -10.65 5.62
N SER A 163 13.14 -9.88 4.93
CA SER A 163 14.35 -10.34 4.25
C SER A 163 15.64 -9.72 4.82
N LEU A 164 15.52 -8.94 5.91
CA LEU A 164 16.68 -8.36 6.60
C LEU A 164 17.59 -9.46 7.17
N LYS A 165 18.89 -9.34 6.89
CA LYS A 165 19.92 -10.23 7.45
C LYS A 165 20.94 -9.42 8.23
N LEU A 166 21.31 -9.92 9.42
CA LEU A 166 22.36 -9.34 10.25
C LEU A 166 23.69 -10.05 9.94
N THR A 167 24.79 -9.30 9.77
CA THR A 167 26.13 -9.85 9.48
C THR A 167 27.11 -9.75 10.65
N GLY A 168 26.76 -9.00 11.71
CA GLY A 168 27.59 -8.92 12.90
C GLY A 168 27.04 -7.98 13.96
N TYR A 169 27.47 -8.22 15.21
CA TYR A 169 27.25 -7.40 16.40
C TYR A 169 28.59 -7.26 17.12
N GLY A 170 29.16 -6.04 17.21
CA GLY A 170 30.41 -5.79 17.95
C GLY A 170 31.47 -4.96 17.25
N ARG A 171 32.53 -4.61 18.01
CA ARG A 171 33.44 -3.45 17.87
C ARG A 171 33.94 -3.10 16.45
N PRO A 172 34.13 -1.80 16.15
CA PRO A 172 34.04 -0.66 17.08
C PRO A 172 32.61 -0.22 17.41
N TYR A 173 31.60 -0.78 16.73
CA TYR A 173 30.20 -0.41 16.90
C TYR A 173 29.50 -1.31 17.94
N ARG A 174 28.91 -0.72 18.99
CA ARG A 174 27.87 -1.37 19.80
C ARG A 174 26.56 -1.31 19.00
N GLY A 175 26.47 -2.15 17.97
CA GLY A 175 25.43 -2.02 16.95
C GLY A 175 25.32 -3.21 16.01
N PHE A 176 24.48 -3.05 14.99
CA PHE A 176 24.12 -4.03 14.00
C PHE A 176 24.71 -3.66 12.64
N ALA A 177 25.34 -4.63 11.99
CA ALA A 177 25.66 -4.55 10.57
C ALA A 177 24.63 -5.36 9.76
N PHE A 178 24.16 -4.78 8.65
CA PHE A 178 23.17 -5.41 7.77
C PHE A 178 23.85 -6.04 6.55
N ALA A 179 23.36 -7.21 6.13
CA ALA A 179 23.64 -7.77 4.82
C ALA A 179 22.66 -7.19 3.79
N PRO A 180 23.04 -7.18 2.49
CA PRO A 180 22.09 -6.94 1.40
C PRO A 180 20.96 -7.98 1.42
N SER A 181 19.74 -7.51 1.66
CA SER A 181 18.51 -8.26 1.39
C SER A 181 18.29 -8.41 -0.12
N ARG A 182 18.12 -9.66 -0.59
CA ARG A 182 17.92 -9.99 -2.02
C ARG A 182 16.50 -9.74 -2.52
N GLN A 183 15.55 -9.50 -1.62
CA GLN A 183 14.12 -9.39 -1.92
C GLN A 183 13.56 -8.22 -1.12
N LEU A 184 13.72 -7.01 -1.67
CA LEU A 184 13.12 -5.81 -1.11
C LEU A 184 11.66 -5.69 -1.58
N PRO A 185 10.71 -5.39 -0.67
CA PRO A 185 9.28 -5.38 -1.00
C PRO A 185 8.84 -4.15 -1.81
N SER A 186 9.71 -3.16 -1.99
CA SER A 186 9.44 -1.92 -2.72
C SER A 186 10.76 -1.35 -3.26
N PRO A 187 10.71 -0.45 -4.28
CA PRO A 187 11.91 0.16 -4.83
C PRO A 187 12.77 0.84 -3.75
N TRP A 188 14.07 0.55 -3.77
CA TRP A 188 15.06 1.21 -2.91
C TRP A 188 16.04 2.00 -3.76
N ILE A 189 16.16 3.30 -3.48
CA ILE A 189 17.03 4.21 -4.23
C ILE A 189 18.05 4.79 -3.26
N VAL A 190 19.32 4.52 -3.51
CA VAL A 190 20.43 5.07 -2.74
C VAL A 190 21.04 6.23 -3.48
N LEU A 191 21.17 7.36 -2.80
CA LEU A 191 21.81 8.55 -3.36
C LEU A 191 23.20 8.74 -2.76
N THR A 192 24.16 8.89 -3.66
CA THR A 192 25.55 9.24 -3.36
C THR A 192 25.96 10.45 -4.18
N ASP A 193 27.02 11.15 -3.77
CA ASP A 193 27.69 12.18 -4.55
C ASP A 193 29.20 11.94 -4.56
N SER A 194 29.95 12.88 -5.13
CA SER A 194 31.43 12.90 -5.07
C SER A 194 31.98 13.35 -3.71
N GLY A 195 31.11 13.67 -2.75
CA GLY A 195 31.49 14.12 -1.41
C GLY A 195 31.98 12.99 -0.52
N ARG A 196 32.33 13.34 0.72
CA ARG A 196 32.74 12.36 1.73
C ARG A 196 31.57 11.44 2.07
N HIS A 197 31.75 10.15 1.84
CA HIS A 197 30.76 9.11 2.11
C HIS A 197 31.32 8.08 3.13
N PRO A 198 30.51 7.57 4.07
CA PRO A 198 30.98 6.61 5.09
C PRO A 198 31.48 5.27 4.52
N MET A 199 30.97 4.88 3.35
CA MET A 199 31.42 3.71 2.60
C MET A 199 32.27 4.11 1.40
N ARG A 200 33.30 3.31 1.09
CA ARG A 200 34.03 3.41 -0.20
C ARG A 200 33.05 3.21 -1.38
N PRO A 201 33.16 3.97 -2.49
CA PRO A 201 32.22 3.88 -3.62
C PRO A 201 32.01 2.46 -4.17
N ALA A 202 33.09 1.67 -4.29
CA ALA A 202 33.01 0.28 -4.76
C ALA A 202 32.24 -0.64 -3.80
N ALA A 203 32.37 -0.43 -2.48
CA ALA A 203 31.65 -1.19 -1.47
C ALA A 203 30.16 -0.85 -1.47
N LEU A 204 29.82 0.43 -1.62
CA LEU A 204 28.43 0.88 -1.75
C LEU A 204 27.76 0.27 -2.98
N ARG A 205 28.41 0.39 -4.15
CA ARG A 205 27.90 -0.19 -5.41
C ARG A 205 27.66 -1.69 -5.30
N ARG A 206 28.60 -2.43 -4.69
CA ARG A 206 28.46 -3.87 -4.45
C ARG A 206 27.33 -4.20 -3.48
N PHE A 207 27.13 -3.40 -2.43
CA PHE A 207 26.03 -3.60 -1.49
C PHE A 207 24.69 -3.45 -2.21
N VAL A 208 24.48 -2.32 -2.90
CA VAL A 208 23.23 -2.01 -3.60
C VAL A 208 22.95 -3.04 -4.70
N GLY A 209 23.94 -3.38 -5.52
CA GLY A 209 23.77 -4.38 -6.58
C GLY A 209 23.42 -5.79 -6.10
N ARG A 210 23.64 -6.12 -4.82
CA ARG A 210 23.25 -7.41 -4.22
C ARG A 210 21.82 -7.42 -3.67
N THR A 211 21.10 -6.29 -3.73
CA THR A 211 19.72 -6.21 -3.23
C THR A 211 18.63 -6.59 -4.23
N GLY A 212 19.03 -6.98 -5.44
CA GLY A 212 18.11 -7.35 -6.53
C GLY A 212 17.51 -6.12 -7.21
N SER A 213 16.69 -5.36 -6.48
CA SER A 213 15.94 -4.20 -7.01
C SER A 213 16.46 -2.83 -6.57
N GLY A 214 17.50 -2.78 -5.73
CA GLY A 214 18.10 -1.52 -5.29
C GLY A 214 18.85 -0.80 -6.40
N ARG A 215 18.68 0.52 -6.47
CA ARG A 215 19.32 1.37 -7.48
C ARG A 215 20.21 2.42 -6.83
N LEU A 216 21.44 2.55 -7.32
CA LEU A 216 22.37 3.60 -6.91
C LEU A 216 22.28 4.77 -7.89
N VAL A 217 22.08 5.98 -7.37
CA VAL A 217 22.06 7.24 -8.13
C VAL A 217 23.19 8.13 -7.64
N THR A 218 24.04 8.55 -8.57
CA THR A 218 25.14 9.48 -8.29
C THR A 218 24.70 10.89 -8.67
N ALA A 219 24.57 11.77 -7.68
CA ALA A 219 24.31 13.19 -7.88
C ALA A 219 25.61 13.92 -8.24
N ALA A 220 25.51 14.94 -9.10
CA ALA A 220 26.59 15.89 -9.30
C ALA A 220 26.88 16.65 -8.00
N ALA A 221 28.12 17.16 -7.87
CA ALA A 221 28.53 17.94 -6.70
C ALA A 221 27.55 19.10 -6.45
N GLY A 222 27.09 19.23 -5.21
CA GLY A 222 26.09 20.26 -4.82
C GLY A 222 24.66 20.00 -5.29
N GLN A 223 24.39 18.96 -6.08
CA GLN A 223 23.06 18.68 -6.64
C GLN A 223 22.32 17.53 -5.96
N ARG A 224 22.74 17.12 -4.76
CA ARG A 224 22.12 15.99 -4.02
C ARG A 224 20.62 16.13 -3.85
N ASP A 225 20.17 17.27 -3.37
CA ASP A 225 18.76 17.52 -3.10
C ASP A 225 17.94 17.55 -4.39
N ALA A 226 18.47 18.17 -5.45
CA ALA A 226 17.83 18.18 -6.77
C ALA A 226 17.71 16.77 -7.35
N ALA A 227 18.77 15.96 -7.25
CA ALA A 227 18.75 14.56 -7.65
C ALA A 227 17.71 13.77 -6.85
N LEU A 228 17.66 13.95 -5.53
CA LEU A 228 16.67 13.31 -4.65
C LEU A 228 15.24 13.67 -5.04
N LEU A 229 14.98 14.95 -5.30
CA LEU A 229 13.69 15.44 -5.77
C LEU A 229 13.30 14.83 -7.12
N GLY A 230 14.24 14.71 -8.06
CA GLY A 230 14.00 14.03 -9.34
C GLY A 230 13.67 12.54 -9.17
N GLN A 231 14.30 11.86 -8.20
CA GLN A 231 14.04 10.44 -7.93
C GLN A 231 12.71 10.20 -7.19
N ILE A 232 12.25 11.16 -6.38
CA ILE A 232 11.00 11.00 -5.63
C ILE A 232 9.75 11.37 -6.42
N GLN A 233 9.87 12.25 -7.42
CA GLN A 233 8.75 12.77 -8.20
C GLN A 233 7.81 11.68 -8.76
N PRO A 234 8.30 10.56 -9.34
CA PRO A 234 7.42 9.50 -9.86
C PRO A 234 6.53 8.84 -8.80
N PHE A 235 6.90 8.91 -7.52
CA PHE A 235 6.14 8.33 -6.41
C PHE A 235 5.16 9.33 -5.75
N LEU A 236 5.33 10.62 -6.06
CA LEU A 236 4.49 11.73 -5.60
C LEU A 236 3.51 12.21 -6.67
N ALA A 237 3.71 11.82 -7.93
CA ALA A 237 2.74 12.07 -8.96
C ALA A 237 1.49 11.21 -8.70
N PRO A 238 0.27 11.73 -8.95
CA PRO A 238 -0.89 10.87 -9.09
C PRO A 238 -0.58 9.82 -10.17
N PRO A 239 -1.11 8.57 -10.04
CA PRO A 239 -0.95 7.58 -11.09
C PRO A 239 -1.35 8.21 -12.43
N PRO A 240 -0.60 7.94 -13.51
CA PRO A 240 -0.93 8.51 -14.81
C PRO A 240 -2.39 8.20 -15.10
N VAL A 241 -3.16 9.26 -15.37
CA VAL A 241 -4.54 9.13 -15.83
C VAL A 241 -4.48 8.18 -17.02
N SER A 242 -5.26 7.10 -17.00
CA SER A 242 -5.32 6.19 -18.14
C SER A 242 -5.49 7.03 -19.41
N ALA A 243 -4.69 6.74 -20.44
CA ALA A 243 -4.75 7.48 -21.70
C ALA A 243 -6.17 7.49 -22.32
N ASP A 244 -7.02 6.55 -21.90
CA ASP A 244 -8.46 6.58 -22.10
C ASP A 244 -9.18 7.32 -20.97
N ALA A 245 -9.67 8.53 -21.26
CA ALA A 245 -10.58 9.29 -20.41
C ALA A 245 -11.93 8.59 -20.13
N ALA A 246 -12.20 7.45 -20.80
CA ALA A 246 -13.39 6.63 -20.63
C ALA A 246 -13.30 5.63 -19.45
N LEU A 247 -12.12 5.41 -18.87
CA LEU A 247 -11.96 4.55 -17.70
C LEU A 247 -12.17 5.35 -16.40
N PRO A 248 -12.70 4.74 -15.32
CA PRO A 248 -12.97 5.46 -14.07
C PRO A 248 -11.70 6.10 -13.51
N VAL A 249 -11.68 7.44 -13.43
CA VAL A 249 -10.57 8.22 -12.86
C VAL A 249 -10.81 8.50 -11.38
N GLY A 250 -9.73 8.56 -10.59
CA GLY A 250 -9.78 8.95 -9.17
C GLY A 250 -10.07 7.81 -8.18
N LEU A 251 -10.21 6.57 -8.65
CA LEU A 251 -10.27 5.39 -7.79
C LEU A 251 -8.85 4.82 -7.56
N PRO A 252 -8.55 4.25 -6.38
CA PRO A 252 -7.24 3.67 -6.08
C PRO A 252 -7.11 2.26 -6.68
N VAL A 253 -7.22 2.20 -8.01
CA VAL A 253 -7.18 0.95 -8.77
C VAL A 253 -5.80 0.68 -9.38
N THR A 254 -5.43 -0.60 -9.46
CA THR A 254 -4.26 -1.10 -10.18
C THR A 254 -4.73 -2.06 -11.27
N VAL A 255 -4.34 -1.80 -12.51
CA VAL A 255 -4.61 -2.72 -13.64
C VAL A 255 -3.49 -3.74 -13.73
N VAL A 256 -3.84 -5.02 -13.83
CA VAL A 256 -2.91 -6.13 -14.05
C VAL A 256 -3.34 -6.90 -15.30
N THR A 257 -2.46 -6.96 -16.28
CA THR A 257 -2.68 -7.64 -17.56
C THR A 257 -1.43 -8.42 -17.95
N ASP A 258 -1.60 -9.53 -18.66
CA ASP A 258 -0.51 -10.27 -19.31
C ASP A 258 -0.78 -10.28 -20.83
N PRO A 259 -0.07 -9.46 -21.62
CA PRO A 259 -0.25 -9.42 -23.08
C PRO A 259 0.10 -10.73 -23.79
N ALA A 260 0.86 -11.63 -23.15
CA ALA A 260 1.23 -12.93 -23.71
C ALA A 260 0.25 -14.06 -23.33
N ALA A 261 -0.72 -13.78 -22.46
CA ALA A 261 -1.68 -14.78 -22.01
C ALA A 261 -2.78 -15.07 -23.06
N PRO A 262 -3.44 -16.24 -22.99
CA PRO A 262 -4.59 -16.56 -23.83
C PRO A 262 -5.71 -15.51 -23.74
N HIS A 263 -6.52 -15.37 -24.80
CA HIS A 263 -7.69 -14.50 -24.77
C HIS A 263 -8.90 -15.23 -24.17
N SER A 264 -9.54 -14.64 -23.15
CA SER A 264 -10.52 -15.35 -22.31
C SER A 264 -11.96 -14.83 -22.15
N ASP A 265 -12.54 -13.86 -22.85
CA ASP A 265 -13.92 -13.33 -22.58
C ASP A 265 -14.30 -12.84 -21.14
N MET A 266 -13.47 -13.08 -20.12
CA MET A 266 -13.66 -12.68 -18.73
C MET A 266 -12.71 -11.57 -18.30
N MET A 267 -13.12 -10.80 -17.30
CA MET A 267 -12.27 -9.90 -16.51
C MET A 267 -12.52 -10.12 -15.03
N ALA A 268 -11.57 -9.70 -14.18
CA ALA A 268 -11.74 -9.73 -12.74
C ALA A 268 -11.69 -8.34 -12.11
N VAL A 269 -12.47 -8.14 -11.06
CA VAL A 269 -12.30 -7.03 -10.12
C VAL A 269 -11.99 -7.60 -8.74
N ILE A 270 -10.86 -7.18 -8.16
CA ILE A 270 -10.41 -7.65 -6.85
C ILE A 270 -10.49 -6.50 -5.84
N TYR A 271 -11.11 -6.72 -4.67
CA TYR A 271 -11.02 -5.83 -3.51
C TYR A 271 -10.05 -6.44 -2.49
N SER A 272 -8.99 -5.70 -2.17
CA SER A 272 -7.93 -6.19 -1.28
C SER A 272 -8.36 -6.30 0.19
N GLY A 273 -7.48 -6.87 1.01
CA GLY A 273 -7.58 -6.77 2.47
C GLY A 273 -7.29 -5.37 3.02
N ASP A 274 -7.26 -5.27 4.35
CA ASP A 274 -7.01 -4.04 5.13
C ASP A 274 -5.58 -3.49 5.03
N GLY A 275 -4.64 -4.32 4.59
CA GLY A 275 -3.28 -3.90 4.22
C GLY A 275 -3.19 -3.14 2.89
N GLY A 276 -4.29 -3.04 2.14
CA GLY A 276 -4.34 -2.48 0.79
C GLY A 276 -3.82 -3.44 -0.28
N TRP A 277 -3.55 -2.95 -1.48
CA TRP A 277 -3.15 -3.77 -2.63
C TRP A 277 -1.71 -4.30 -2.51
N VAL A 278 -1.52 -5.45 -1.85
CA VAL A 278 -0.20 -6.01 -1.50
C VAL A 278 -0.19 -7.54 -1.47
N GLY A 279 1.01 -8.15 -1.45
CA GLY A 279 1.16 -9.59 -1.20
C GLY A 279 0.21 -10.47 -2.00
N LEU A 280 -0.64 -11.22 -1.29
CA LEU A 280 -1.59 -12.17 -1.88
C LEU A 280 -2.50 -11.55 -2.95
N ASP A 281 -2.97 -10.32 -2.76
CA ASP A 281 -3.85 -9.64 -3.73
C ASP A 281 -3.19 -9.53 -5.11
N LYS A 282 -1.91 -9.14 -5.10
CA LYS A 282 -1.10 -9.03 -6.32
C LYS A 282 -0.79 -10.38 -6.92
N ASP A 283 -0.50 -11.37 -6.07
CA ASP A 283 -0.15 -12.72 -6.52
C ASP A 283 -1.37 -13.38 -7.20
N VAL A 284 -2.57 -13.26 -6.63
CA VAL A 284 -3.84 -13.72 -7.23
C VAL A 284 -4.11 -12.98 -8.54
N ALA A 285 -3.96 -11.64 -8.57
CA ALA A 285 -4.17 -10.86 -9.78
C ALA A 285 -3.20 -11.27 -10.91
N GLY A 286 -1.94 -11.53 -10.59
CA GLY A 286 -0.94 -11.99 -11.55
C GLY A 286 -1.27 -13.37 -12.12
N GLN A 287 -1.71 -14.30 -11.27
CA GLN A 287 -2.13 -15.64 -11.71
C GLN A 287 -3.37 -15.59 -12.62
N LEU A 288 -4.37 -14.75 -12.30
CA LEU A 288 -5.54 -14.53 -13.16
C LEU A 288 -5.15 -13.90 -14.50
N ALA A 289 -4.30 -12.87 -14.48
CA ALA A 289 -3.81 -12.22 -15.70
C ALA A 289 -3.08 -13.23 -16.60
N HIS A 290 -2.23 -14.07 -16.03
CA HIS A 290 -1.52 -15.13 -16.75
C HIS A 290 -2.47 -16.20 -17.34
N ALA A 291 -3.61 -16.44 -16.68
CA ALA A 291 -4.69 -17.28 -17.20
C ALA A 291 -5.56 -16.57 -18.27
N GLY A 292 -5.18 -15.37 -18.70
CA GLY A 292 -5.88 -14.62 -19.74
C GLY A 292 -6.97 -13.68 -19.23
N ILE A 293 -7.14 -13.54 -17.92
CA ILE A 293 -8.21 -12.77 -17.27
C ILE A 293 -7.61 -11.45 -16.74
N PRO A 294 -7.74 -10.33 -17.47
CA PRO A 294 -7.24 -9.04 -17.01
C PRO A 294 -7.97 -8.59 -15.73
N VAL A 295 -7.22 -7.95 -14.83
CA VAL A 295 -7.67 -7.64 -13.47
C VAL A 295 -7.64 -6.14 -13.20
N VAL A 296 -8.71 -5.65 -12.59
CA VAL A 296 -8.74 -4.34 -11.91
C VAL A 296 -8.72 -4.57 -10.40
N GLY A 297 -7.62 -4.20 -9.74
CA GLY A 297 -7.45 -4.34 -8.31
C GLY A 297 -7.76 -3.05 -7.55
N MET A 298 -8.79 -3.04 -6.71
CA MET A 298 -9.12 -1.97 -5.78
C MET A 298 -8.31 -2.10 -4.48
N ASP A 299 -7.51 -1.07 -4.15
CA ASP A 299 -6.85 -0.96 -2.84
C ASP A 299 -7.89 -0.56 -1.78
N SER A 300 -8.41 -1.55 -1.04
CA SER A 300 -9.46 -1.33 -0.04
C SER A 300 -9.02 -0.34 1.04
N LEU A 301 -7.78 -0.43 1.53
CA LEU A 301 -7.22 0.50 2.54
C LEU A 301 -7.34 1.95 2.08
N SER A 302 -6.98 2.22 0.83
CA SER A 302 -7.09 3.55 0.24
C SER A 302 -8.54 3.97 0.00
N TYR A 303 -9.35 3.06 -0.54
CA TYR A 303 -10.72 3.35 -0.97
C TYR A 303 -11.67 3.62 0.21
N PHE A 304 -11.59 2.80 1.26
CA PHE A 304 -12.40 2.92 2.49
C PHE A 304 -11.69 3.71 3.60
N TRP A 305 -10.60 4.42 3.29
CA TRP A 305 -9.96 5.34 4.23
C TRP A 305 -10.95 6.38 4.76
N SER A 306 -11.83 6.85 3.88
CA SER A 306 -13.02 7.61 4.21
C SER A 306 -14.26 6.71 4.12
N ARG A 307 -15.27 7.00 4.94
CA ARG A 307 -16.53 6.25 4.96
C ARG A 307 -17.16 6.17 3.57
N ARG A 308 -17.56 4.98 3.17
CA ARG A 308 -18.35 4.71 1.96
C ARG A 308 -19.73 4.16 2.33
N THR A 309 -20.64 4.15 1.37
CA THR A 309 -21.91 3.41 1.47
C THR A 309 -21.90 2.24 0.49
N PRO A 310 -22.66 1.16 0.75
CA PRO A 310 -22.81 0.06 -0.21
C PRO A 310 -23.24 0.53 -1.61
N GLN A 311 -24.17 1.50 -1.67
CA GLN A 311 -24.66 2.06 -2.92
C GLN A 311 -23.59 2.88 -3.64
N GLY A 312 -22.84 3.73 -2.93
CA GLY A 312 -21.75 4.50 -3.51
C GLY A 312 -20.66 3.58 -4.08
N ALA A 313 -20.27 2.56 -3.32
CA ALA A 313 -19.31 1.58 -3.79
C ALA A 313 -19.82 0.72 -4.95
N ALA A 314 -21.12 0.47 -5.04
CA ALA A 314 -21.72 -0.19 -6.19
C ALA A 314 -21.73 0.69 -7.44
N VAL A 315 -21.86 2.01 -7.31
CA VAL A 315 -21.69 2.96 -8.42
C VAL A 315 -20.26 2.91 -8.95
N ASP A 316 -19.27 2.94 -8.06
CA ASP A 316 -17.85 2.86 -8.44
C ASP A 316 -17.50 1.51 -9.08
N LEU A 317 -17.97 0.40 -8.51
CA LEU A 317 -17.83 -0.93 -9.14
C LEU A 317 -18.54 -0.99 -10.50
N SER A 318 -19.71 -0.35 -10.64
CA SER A 318 -20.44 -0.29 -11.92
C SER A 318 -19.67 0.48 -12.99
N ALA A 319 -18.94 1.53 -12.60
CA ALA A 319 -18.08 2.29 -13.50
C ALA A 319 -16.88 1.43 -13.95
N ILE A 320 -16.24 0.70 -13.02
CA ILE A 320 -15.14 -0.23 -13.31
C ILE A 320 -15.60 -1.32 -14.29
N ILE A 321 -16.70 -2.02 -13.97
CA ILE A 321 -17.20 -3.10 -14.82
C ILE A 321 -17.51 -2.56 -16.22
N ARG A 322 -18.23 -1.44 -16.35
CA ARG A 322 -18.59 -0.89 -17.67
C ARG A 322 -17.37 -0.48 -18.47
N GLY A 323 -16.47 0.33 -17.90
CA GLY A 323 -15.30 0.84 -18.60
C GLY A 323 -14.36 -0.28 -19.05
N TYR A 324 -13.99 -1.16 -18.13
CA TYR A 324 -13.00 -2.20 -18.44
C TYR A 324 -13.56 -3.38 -19.23
N SER A 325 -14.83 -3.79 -19.01
CA SER A 325 -15.45 -4.85 -19.84
C SER A 325 -15.56 -4.42 -21.30
N GLN A 326 -15.86 -3.15 -21.55
CA GLN A 326 -15.91 -2.61 -22.90
C GLN A 326 -14.51 -2.46 -23.50
N HIS A 327 -13.57 -1.86 -22.76
CA HIS A 327 -12.21 -1.62 -23.24
C HIS A 327 -11.48 -2.93 -23.57
N TRP A 328 -11.61 -3.97 -22.74
CA TRP A 328 -10.98 -5.27 -22.99
C TRP A 328 -11.83 -6.25 -23.82
N ARG A 329 -13.09 -5.89 -24.14
CA ARG A 329 -14.08 -6.80 -24.76
C ARG A 329 -14.25 -8.09 -23.96
N ARG A 330 -14.43 -7.94 -22.64
CA ARG A 330 -14.57 -9.01 -21.66
C ARG A 330 -15.90 -8.86 -20.89
N PRO A 331 -17.03 -9.35 -21.43
CA PRO A 331 -18.35 -9.08 -20.86
C PRO A 331 -18.60 -9.81 -19.53
N ARG A 332 -17.89 -10.91 -19.26
CA ARG A 332 -18.08 -11.77 -18.08
C ARG A 332 -17.16 -11.33 -16.94
N VAL A 333 -17.67 -11.29 -15.72
CA VAL A 333 -16.98 -10.65 -14.58
C VAL A 333 -16.80 -11.62 -13.42
N LEU A 334 -15.55 -11.75 -12.95
CA LEU A 334 -15.23 -12.34 -11.66
C LEU A 334 -15.09 -11.22 -10.62
N LEU A 335 -15.75 -11.37 -9.48
CA LEU A 335 -15.58 -10.48 -8.33
C LEU A 335 -14.87 -11.25 -7.24
N ILE A 336 -13.77 -10.72 -6.73
CA ILE A 336 -12.97 -11.36 -5.68
C ILE A 336 -12.75 -10.38 -4.54
N GLY A 337 -13.03 -10.80 -3.32
CA GLY A 337 -12.73 -10.05 -2.11
C GLY A 337 -11.80 -10.85 -1.23
N TYR A 338 -10.76 -10.20 -0.70
CA TYR A 338 -9.89 -10.78 0.31
C TYR A 338 -10.05 -10.06 1.64
N SER A 339 -10.24 -10.80 2.74
CA SER A 339 -10.34 -10.27 4.11
C SER A 339 -11.39 -9.15 4.17
N PHE A 340 -11.01 -7.94 4.55
CA PHE A 340 -11.86 -6.75 4.48
C PHE A 340 -12.65 -6.60 3.16
N GLY A 341 -12.01 -6.87 2.01
CA GLY A 341 -12.66 -6.86 0.70
C GLY A 341 -13.74 -7.93 0.55
N ALA A 342 -13.56 -9.11 1.17
CA ALA A 342 -14.56 -10.17 1.21
C ALA A 342 -15.78 -9.76 2.04
N ASP A 343 -15.57 -9.00 3.11
CA ASP A 343 -16.65 -8.59 4.01
C ASP A 343 -17.59 -7.56 3.35
N VAL A 344 -17.03 -6.60 2.60
CA VAL A 344 -17.80 -5.52 1.97
C VAL A 344 -18.48 -5.93 0.66
N LEU A 345 -17.88 -6.84 -0.12
CA LEU A 345 -18.37 -7.17 -1.46
C LEU A 345 -19.82 -7.68 -1.51
N PRO A 346 -20.32 -8.53 -0.59
CA PRO A 346 -21.71 -8.98 -0.63
C PRO A 346 -22.73 -7.82 -0.65
N TYR A 347 -22.45 -6.75 0.09
CA TYR A 347 -23.28 -5.56 0.13
C TYR A 347 -23.16 -4.70 -1.14
N ILE A 348 -21.95 -4.57 -1.68
CA ILE A 348 -21.67 -3.84 -2.92
C ILE A 348 -22.38 -4.54 -4.09
N VAL A 349 -22.21 -5.85 -4.22
CA VAL A 349 -22.86 -6.68 -5.25
C VAL A 349 -24.37 -6.64 -5.11
N GLY A 350 -24.88 -6.64 -3.88
CA GLY A 350 -26.32 -6.52 -3.61
C GLY A 350 -26.93 -5.20 -4.08
N SER A 351 -26.09 -4.16 -4.19
CA SER A 351 -26.48 -2.83 -4.63
C SER A 351 -26.18 -2.55 -6.11
N LEU A 352 -25.63 -3.53 -6.85
CA LEU A 352 -25.39 -3.39 -8.29
C LEU A 352 -26.70 -3.34 -9.08
N PRO A 353 -26.77 -2.57 -10.17
CA PRO A 353 -27.87 -2.66 -11.13
C PRO A 353 -28.02 -4.09 -11.66
N PRO A 354 -29.25 -4.62 -11.82
CA PRO A 354 -29.48 -6.00 -12.26
C PRO A 354 -28.72 -6.41 -13.53
N PRO A 355 -28.62 -5.58 -14.59
CA PRO A 355 -27.87 -5.93 -15.80
C PRO A 355 -26.37 -6.12 -15.58
N LEU A 356 -25.77 -5.41 -14.60
CA LEU A 356 -24.37 -5.59 -14.26
C LEU A 356 -24.16 -6.77 -13.32
N ARG A 357 -25.07 -6.97 -12.37
CA ARG A 357 -25.04 -8.15 -11.49
C ARG A 357 -25.18 -9.45 -12.30
N ALA A 358 -25.96 -9.46 -13.37
CA ALA A 358 -26.10 -10.60 -14.27
C ALA A 358 -24.81 -10.98 -15.02
N LYS A 359 -23.82 -10.08 -15.11
CA LYS A 359 -22.49 -10.37 -15.69
C LYS A 359 -21.55 -11.08 -14.73
N VAL A 360 -21.91 -11.18 -13.44
CA VAL A 360 -21.05 -11.77 -12.41
C VAL A 360 -21.13 -13.29 -12.51
N GLU A 361 -20.07 -13.91 -13.03
CA GLU A 361 -19.93 -15.36 -13.16
C GLU A 361 -19.60 -16.02 -11.83
N ARG A 362 -18.89 -15.30 -10.97
CA ARG A 362 -18.55 -15.76 -9.62
C ARG A 362 -18.21 -14.60 -8.70
N LEU A 363 -18.70 -14.66 -7.46
CA LEU A 363 -18.25 -13.88 -6.32
C LEU A 363 -17.41 -14.77 -5.41
N SER A 364 -16.10 -14.54 -5.34
CA SER A 364 -15.16 -15.29 -4.49
C SER A 364 -14.81 -14.49 -3.24
N LEU A 365 -15.07 -15.06 -2.07
CA LEU A 365 -14.86 -14.43 -0.75
C LEU A 365 -13.76 -15.20 -0.02
N LEU A 366 -12.58 -14.60 0.11
CA LEU A 366 -11.41 -15.23 0.71
C LEU A 366 -11.23 -14.70 2.13
N GLY A 367 -11.34 -15.57 3.14
CA GLY A 367 -11.11 -15.20 4.53
C GLY A 367 -12.23 -14.29 5.08
N LEU A 368 -13.48 -14.67 4.78
CA LEU A 368 -14.68 -13.92 5.14
C LEU A 368 -14.88 -13.85 6.66
N SER A 369 -15.06 -12.65 7.20
CA SER A 369 -15.41 -12.35 8.60
C SER A 369 -16.93 -12.37 8.80
N SER A 370 -17.39 -12.37 10.06
CA SER A 370 -18.82 -12.33 10.40
C SER A 370 -19.48 -10.95 10.19
N SER A 371 -18.69 -9.88 10.15
CA SER A 371 -19.16 -8.50 9.99
C SER A 371 -18.28 -7.70 9.04
N ALA A 372 -18.88 -6.76 8.33
CA ALA A 372 -18.19 -5.79 7.47
C ALA A 372 -18.12 -4.39 8.12
N ASP A 373 -17.13 -3.61 7.68
CA ASP A 373 -17.04 -2.17 7.93
C ASP A 373 -16.83 -1.45 6.59
N PHE A 374 -17.40 -0.26 6.44
CA PHE A 374 -17.28 0.58 5.24
C PHE A 374 -16.37 1.79 5.48
N GLN A 375 -15.60 1.76 6.56
CA GLN A 375 -14.60 2.75 6.90
C GLN A 375 -13.44 2.09 7.65
N PHE A 376 -12.20 2.44 7.29
CA PHE A 376 -11.06 2.12 8.13
C PHE A 376 -11.03 3.06 9.34
N HIS A 377 -11.25 2.47 10.50
CA HIS A 377 -11.09 3.13 11.79
C HIS A 377 -9.77 2.69 12.41
N LEU A 378 -8.84 3.63 12.66
CA LEU A 378 -7.66 3.32 13.48
C LEU A 378 -8.04 2.84 14.89
N SER A 379 -9.19 3.28 15.40
CA SER A 379 -9.75 2.88 16.70
C SER A 379 -10.32 1.45 16.71
N SER A 380 -10.59 0.83 15.56
CA SER A 380 -11.00 -0.58 15.51
C SER A 380 -9.86 -1.55 15.86
N TRP A 381 -8.62 -1.07 15.94
CA TRP A 381 -7.51 -1.81 16.56
C TRP A 381 -7.39 -1.61 18.09
N PHE A 382 -8.15 -0.67 18.66
CA PHE A 382 -8.14 -0.33 20.09
C PHE A 382 -9.48 -0.61 20.80
N ASN A 383 -10.37 -1.44 20.22
CA ASN A 383 -11.69 -1.78 20.79
C ASN A 383 -12.46 -0.54 21.26
N MET A 384 -12.94 0.28 20.32
CA MET A 384 -14.02 1.22 20.60
C MET A 384 -15.25 0.85 19.77
N ASP A 385 -16.23 0.29 20.47
CA ASP A 385 -17.53 -0.16 19.94
C ASP A 385 -18.38 1.01 19.43
N GLY A 386 -19.11 0.79 18.33
CA GLY A 386 -20.19 1.69 17.91
C GLY A 386 -20.57 1.73 16.42
N SER A 387 -19.93 0.97 15.52
CA SER A 387 -20.33 0.93 14.10
C SER A 387 -21.62 0.11 13.89
N PRO A 388 -22.48 0.46 12.90
CA PRO A 388 -23.58 -0.41 12.49
C PRO A 388 -23.00 -1.77 12.12
N GLN A 389 -23.43 -2.84 12.80
CA GLN A 389 -23.00 -4.19 12.42
C GLN A 389 -23.58 -4.49 11.04
N TYR A 390 -22.70 -4.67 10.06
CA TYR A 390 -23.04 -5.17 8.74
C TYR A 390 -22.75 -6.69 8.71
N PRO A 391 -23.67 -7.56 9.17
CA PRO A 391 -23.44 -8.99 9.20
C PRO A 391 -23.33 -9.57 7.78
N THR A 392 -22.24 -10.27 7.50
CA THR A 392 -21.89 -10.73 6.15
C THR A 392 -22.81 -11.85 5.65
N VAL A 393 -23.19 -12.79 6.52
CA VAL A 393 -24.05 -13.94 6.15
C VAL A 393 -25.44 -13.50 5.67
N PRO A 394 -26.18 -12.59 6.36
CA PRO A 394 -27.40 -12.00 5.83
C PRO A 394 -27.23 -11.27 4.49
N ALA A 395 -26.09 -10.63 4.24
CA ALA A 395 -25.82 -9.99 2.96
C ALA A 395 -25.65 -11.01 1.84
N ILE A 396 -24.92 -12.10 2.09
CA ILE A 396 -24.78 -13.23 1.17
C ILE A 396 -26.15 -13.87 0.87
N ALA A 397 -27.01 -14.03 1.88
CA ALA A 397 -28.35 -14.59 1.69
C ALA A 397 -29.25 -13.74 0.76
N ARG A 398 -29.00 -12.42 0.66
CA ARG A 398 -29.71 -11.54 -0.29
C ARG A 398 -29.21 -11.68 -1.73
N LEU A 399 -28.09 -12.38 -1.95
CA LEU A 399 -27.49 -12.61 -3.27
C LEU A 399 -27.88 -13.97 -3.89
N ARG A 400 -29.00 -14.57 -3.46
CA ARG A 400 -29.51 -15.82 -4.07
C ARG A 400 -29.52 -15.73 -5.60
N GLY A 401 -28.90 -16.72 -6.25
CA GLY A 401 -28.74 -16.79 -7.70
C GLY A 401 -27.41 -16.26 -8.22
N VAL A 402 -26.61 -15.55 -7.42
CA VAL A 402 -25.20 -15.26 -7.74
C VAL A 402 -24.36 -16.49 -7.37
N PRO A 403 -23.49 -17.02 -8.24
CA PRO A 403 -22.56 -18.08 -7.87
C PRO A 403 -21.52 -17.57 -6.88
N ILE A 404 -21.52 -18.10 -5.65
CA ILE A 404 -20.62 -17.66 -4.58
C ILE A 404 -19.66 -18.78 -4.20
N LEU A 405 -18.37 -18.45 -4.10
CA LEU A 405 -17.33 -19.29 -3.53
C LEU A 405 -16.84 -18.62 -2.25
N CYS A 406 -16.82 -19.34 -1.13
CA CYS A 406 -16.24 -18.89 0.13
C CYS A 406 -15.04 -19.77 0.47
N VAL A 407 -13.85 -19.19 0.59
CA VAL A 407 -12.61 -19.91 0.88
C VAL A 407 -12.11 -19.52 2.26
N ARG A 408 -11.78 -20.52 3.09
CA ARG A 408 -11.12 -20.34 4.39
C ARG A 408 -9.87 -21.20 4.52
N GLY A 409 -8.92 -20.74 5.32
CA GLY A 409 -7.73 -21.48 5.73
C GLY A 409 -8.06 -22.53 6.78
N THR A 410 -7.24 -23.57 6.88
CA THR A 410 -7.34 -24.59 7.95
C THR A 410 -7.08 -24.01 9.34
N LEU A 411 -6.37 -22.89 9.44
CA LEU A 411 -6.04 -22.21 10.70
C LEU A 411 -6.93 -20.97 10.96
N GLU A 412 -7.95 -20.73 10.12
CA GLU A 412 -8.95 -19.65 10.33
C GLU A 412 -10.15 -20.16 11.12
N ASN A 413 -10.19 -19.85 12.41
CA ASN A 413 -11.24 -20.30 13.33
C ASN A 413 -12.43 -19.34 13.42
N ASP A 414 -12.25 -18.10 12.96
CA ASP A 414 -13.19 -16.98 13.02
C ASP A 414 -13.87 -16.69 11.68
N SER A 415 -13.65 -17.53 10.66
CA SER A 415 -14.29 -17.38 9.35
C SER A 415 -15.80 -17.60 9.43
N ALA A 416 -16.57 -16.74 8.74
CA ALA A 416 -18.01 -16.88 8.59
C ALA A 416 -18.43 -17.85 7.48
N CYS A 417 -17.50 -18.37 6.67
CA CYS A 417 -17.81 -19.33 5.61
C CYS A 417 -18.66 -20.54 6.10
N PRO A 418 -18.37 -21.19 7.25
CA PRO A 418 -19.16 -22.31 7.75
C PRO A 418 -20.58 -21.95 8.17
N SER A 419 -20.86 -20.66 8.43
CA SER A 419 -22.17 -20.16 8.85
C SER A 419 -23.07 -19.80 7.66
N ILE A 420 -22.57 -19.89 6.42
CA ILE A 420 -23.38 -19.65 5.22
C ILE A 420 -24.36 -20.82 5.04
N PRO A 421 -25.67 -20.57 4.93
CA PRO A 421 -26.64 -21.64 4.68
C PRO A 421 -26.31 -22.48 3.45
N GLN A 422 -26.51 -23.79 3.55
CA GLN A 422 -26.23 -24.74 2.48
C GLN A 422 -26.95 -24.35 1.17
N GLY A 423 -26.22 -24.44 0.06
CA GLY A 423 -26.73 -24.09 -1.28
C GLY A 423 -26.62 -22.61 -1.65
N LEU A 424 -26.22 -21.73 -0.72
CA LEU A 424 -25.97 -20.32 -1.03
C LEU A 424 -24.54 -20.03 -1.49
N ALA A 425 -23.57 -20.87 -1.12
CA ALA A 425 -22.19 -20.77 -1.57
C ALA A 425 -21.52 -22.15 -1.61
N GLU A 426 -20.55 -22.32 -2.51
CA GLU A 426 -19.54 -23.38 -2.40
C GLU A 426 -18.52 -22.95 -1.32
N THR A 427 -18.33 -23.77 -0.29
CA THR A 427 -17.33 -23.53 0.76
C THR A 427 -16.13 -24.44 0.57
N VAL A 428 -14.94 -23.84 0.50
CA VAL A 428 -13.65 -24.54 0.33
C VAL A 428 -12.74 -24.26 1.52
N VAL A 429 -12.03 -25.29 1.97
CA VAL A 429 -10.97 -25.16 2.98
C VAL A 429 -9.62 -25.44 2.33
N VAL A 430 -8.66 -24.54 2.51
CA VAL A 430 -7.29 -24.66 1.97
C VAL A 430 -6.26 -24.61 3.11
N PRO A 431 -5.02 -25.12 2.91
CA PRO A 431 -3.97 -25.01 3.91
C PRO A 431 -3.63 -23.56 4.30
N GLY A 432 -3.18 -23.38 5.54
CA GLY A 432 -2.68 -22.12 6.06
C GLY A 432 -3.69 -21.35 6.91
N GLY A 433 -3.28 -20.17 7.35
CA GLY A 433 -4.17 -19.22 8.06
C GLY A 433 -4.80 -18.20 7.12
N HIS A 434 -5.09 -17.00 7.65
CA HIS A 434 -5.75 -15.91 6.93
C HIS A 434 -5.01 -15.40 5.67
N HIS A 435 -3.75 -15.77 5.49
CA HIS A 435 -2.98 -15.47 4.28
C HIS A 435 -2.83 -16.66 3.32
N PHE A 436 -3.47 -17.80 3.62
CA PHE A 436 -3.50 -19.01 2.79
C PHE A 436 -2.12 -19.50 2.33
N ASP A 437 -1.12 -19.39 3.22
CA ASP A 437 0.30 -19.67 2.94
C ASP A 437 0.86 -18.97 1.69
N ARG A 438 0.23 -17.87 1.27
CA ARG A 438 0.48 -17.14 0.02
C ARG A 438 0.35 -18.01 -1.25
N ASN A 439 -0.50 -19.03 -1.20
CA ASN A 439 -0.69 -19.96 -2.32
C ASN A 439 -1.72 -19.42 -3.33
N ALA A 440 -1.35 -18.36 -4.05
CA ALA A 440 -2.20 -17.77 -5.09
C ALA A 440 -2.63 -18.76 -6.20
N PRO A 441 -1.76 -19.66 -6.70
CA PRO A 441 -2.18 -20.66 -7.70
C PRO A 441 -3.31 -21.56 -7.21
N LEU A 442 -3.25 -22.04 -5.95
CA LEU A 442 -4.32 -22.86 -5.38
C LEU A 442 -5.65 -22.09 -5.31
N LEU A 443 -5.61 -20.84 -4.86
CA LEU A 443 -6.80 -20.00 -4.76
C LEU A 443 -7.43 -19.75 -6.14
N VAL A 444 -6.62 -19.39 -7.15
CA VAL A 444 -7.10 -19.16 -8.51
C VAL A 444 -7.68 -20.42 -9.13
N ASN A 445 -7.09 -21.60 -8.88
CA ASN A 445 -7.66 -22.87 -9.34
C ASN A 445 -9.08 -23.08 -8.79
N HIS A 446 -9.33 -22.79 -7.52
CA HIS A 446 -10.68 -22.86 -6.95
C HIS A 446 -11.62 -21.80 -7.55
N MET A 447 -11.13 -20.56 -7.74
CA MET A 447 -11.94 -19.49 -8.34
C MET A 447 -12.39 -19.81 -9.76
N LEU A 448 -11.56 -20.48 -10.56
CA LEU A 448 -11.86 -20.78 -11.97
C LEU A 448 -12.53 -22.14 -12.18
N LYS A 449 -12.54 -23.01 -11.17
CA LYS A 449 -13.11 -24.36 -11.27
C LYS A 449 -14.57 -24.32 -11.75
N GLY A 450 -14.85 -25.00 -12.85
CA GLY A 450 -16.19 -25.10 -13.44
C GLY A 450 -16.61 -23.91 -14.32
N LEU A 451 -15.74 -22.93 -14.53
CA LEU A 451 -15.95 -21.86 -15.50
C LEU A 451 -15.32 -22.21 -16.85
N ARG A 452 -15.98 -21.82 -17.94
CA ARG A 452 -15.40 -21.86 -19.28
C ARG A 452 -14.50 -20.64 -19.48
N ILE A 453 -13.23 -20.87 -19.78
CA ILE A 453 -12.19 -19.86 -20.07
C ILE A 453 -11.94 -19.79 -21.56
#